data_AF-A0A4Y2PWV0-F1
#
_entry.id   AF-A0A4Y2PWV0-F1
#
_cell.length_a   1.000
_cell.length_b   1.000
_cell.length_c   1.000
_cell.angle_alpha   90.00
_cell.angle_beta   90.00
_cell.angle_gamma   90.00
#
_symmetry.space_group_name_H-M   'P 1'
#
loop_
_entity.id
_entity.type
_entity.pdbx_description
1 polymer ?
#
loop_
_entity_poly.entity_id
_entity_poly.type
_entity_poly.pdbx_seq_one_letter_code
_entity_poly.pdbx_strand_id
1 'polypeptide(L)'
;MILILSHGQASIERGFSINKHIEVENLKEMSYTVKRLVYDNIQSYTHVHEVPITEDLWKSVASSRTKDEEYLEENRKQQMAISSQMKRKHFCDELEVLKRGEKMFRRIKISRNFCR
;
A
#
# COMPACT_ATOMS: atom_id res chain seq x y z
N MET A 1 8.02 -24.49 11.44
CA MET A 1 7.58 -23.62 12.55
C MET A 1 7.59 -22.19 12.07
N ILE A 2 6.43 -21.53 12.02
CA ILE A 2 6.27 -20.12 11.65
C ILE A 2 6.13 -19.35 12.95
N LEU A 3 7.15 -18.56 13.32
CA LEU A 3 7.11 -17.68 14.48
C LEU A 3 6.40 -16.39 14.08
N ILE A 4 5.10 -16.34 14.39
CA ILE A 4 4.30 -15.11 14.32
C ILE A 4 4.74 -14.24 15.49
N LEU A 5 5.55 -13.22 15.22
CA LEU A 5 5.87 -12.19 16.20
C LEU A 5 4.63 -11.32 16.40
N SER A 6 3.85 -11.65 17.42
CA SER A 6 2.72 -10.84 17.89
C SER A 6 3.20 -9.45 18.30
N HIS A 7 2.54 -8.43 17.73
CA HIS A 7 2.53 -7.02 18.13
C HIS A 7 2.64 -6.81 19.65
N GLY A 8 3.86 -6.62 20.15
CA GLY A 8 4.09 -6.50 21.60
C GLY A 8 5.43 -5.93 22.01
N GLN A 9 6.06 -5.09 21.18
CA GLN A 9 7.31 -4.38 21.51
C GLN A 9 7.19 -2.87 21.20
N ALA A 10 6.03 -2.28 21.50
CA ALA A 10 5.93 -0.84 21.67
C ALA A 10 6.27 -0.54 23.13
N SER A 11 7.37 0.19 23.38
CA SER A 11 7.60 0.77 24.70
C SER A 11 6.47 1.77 24.97
N ILE A 12 5.65 1.48 25.99
CA ILE A 12 4.50 2.29 26.36
C ILE A 12 5.00 3.40 27.29
N GLU A 13 5.19 4.62 26.77
CA GLU A 13 5.25 5.81 27.63
C GLU A 13 3.87 6.46 27.65
N ARG A 14 3.21 6.43 28.83
CA ARG A 14 1.96 7.17 29.12
C ARG A 14 0.78 6.91 28.17
N GLY A 15 0.62 5.68 27.67
CA GLY A 15 -0.52 5.32 26.83
C GLY A 15 -0.36 5.68 25.35
N PHE A 16 0.82 6.13 24.93
CA PHE A 16 1.20 6.22 23.53
C PHE A 16 2.22 5.15 23.19
N SER A 17 1.98 4.44 22.08
CA SER A 17 2.98 3.55 21.49
C SER A 17 4.06 4.44 20.86
N ILE A 18 5.20 4.62 21.52
CA ILE A 18 6.32 5.32 20.91
C ILE A 18 7.05 4.33 20.00
N ASN A 19 6.67 4.32 18.71
CA ASN A 19 7.33 3.57 17.66
C ASN A 19 8.64 4.24 17.20
N LYS A 20 9.48 4.69 18.15
CA LYS A 20 10.68 5.49 17.86
C LYS A 20 11.69 4.78 16.95
N HIS A 21 11.70 3.45 16.97
CA HIS A 21 12.55 2.62 16.12
C HIS A 21 11.90 2.20 14.78
N ILE A 22 10.57 2.31 14.64
CA ILE A 22 9.81 1.81 13.47
C ILE A 22 9.49 2.94 12.47
N GLU A 23 9.53 4.21 12.88
CA GLU A 23 9.42 5.34 11.93
C GLU A 23 10.51 5.33 10.85
N VAL A 24 11.69 4.78 11.17
CA VAL A 24 12.82 4.57 10.24
C VAL A 24 12.70 3.25 9.46
N GLU A 25 11.64 2.48 9.66
CA GLU A 25 11.35 1.29 8.83
C GLU A 25 10.10 1.48 7.96
N ASN A 26 9.20 2.41 8.32
CA ASN A 26 7.91 2.57 7.65
C ASN A 26 7.86 3.68 6.58
N LEU A 27 9.01 4.32 6.29
CA LEU A 27 9.10 5.26 5.16
C LEU A 27 9.30 4.49 3.86
N LYS A 28 8.74 5.00 2.77
CA LYS A 28 8.97 4.46 1.43
C LYS A 28 10.41 4.74 1.02
N GLU A 29 10.99 3.88 0.17
CA GLU A 29 12.34 4.06 -0.40
C GLU A 29 12.59 5.49 -0.92
N MET A 30 11.62 6.01 -1.67
CA MET A 30 11.63 7.38 -2.19
C MET A 30 11.81 8.45 -1.10
N SER A 31 11.23 8.26 0.07
CA SER A 31 11.37 9.20 1.19
C SER A 31 12.80 9.21 1.74
N TYR A 32 13.53 8.09 1.71
CA TYR A 32 14.95 8.08 2.07
C TYR A 32 15.81 8.80 1.06
N THR A 33 15.58 8.56 -0.23
CA THR A 33 16.30 9.23 -1.32
C THR A 33 16.13 10.75 -1.23
N VAL A 34 14.89 11.22 -1.02
CA VAL A 34 14.61 12.66 -0.88
C VAL A 34 15.26 13.23 0.38
N LYS A 35 15.18 12.54 1.53
CA LYS A 35 15.87 12.99 2.76
C LYS A 35 17.38 13.11 2.57
N ARG A 36 17.99 12.13 1.89
CA ARG A 36 19.42 12.14 1.61
C ARG A 36 19.80 13.29 0.69
N LEU A 37 19.02 13.52 -0.37
CA LEU A 37 19.21 14.63 -1.29
C LEU A 37 19.17 15.99 -0.57
N VAL A 38 18.18 16.18 0.32
CA VAL A 38 18.07 17.42 1.12
C VAL A 38 19.28 17.56 2.05
N TYR A 39 19.69 16.49 2.71
CA TYR A 39 20.85 16.50 3.60
C TYR A 39 22.14 16.85 2.85
N ASP A 40 22.41 16.18 1.71
CA ASP A 40 23.61 16.42 0.91
C ASP A 40 23.63 17.86 0.37
N ASN A 41 22.47 18.42 0.01
CA ASN A 41 22.36 19.81 -0.42
C ASN A 41 22.67 20.79 0.73
N ILE A 42 22.09 20.59 1.90
CA ILE A 42 22.34 21.46 3.07
C ILE A 42 23.82 21.36 3.51
N GLN A 43 24.38 20.15 3.50
CA GLN A 43 25.77 19.88 3.88
C GLN A 43 26.79 20.52 2.92
N SER A 44 26.38 20.86 1.69
CA SER A 44 27.23 21.58 0.74
C SER A 44 27.47 23.05 1.14
N TYR A 45 26.65 23.59 2.04
CA TYR A 45 26.82 24.93 2.60
C TYR A 45 27.55 24.84 3.94
N THR A 46 28.37 25.85 4.25
CA THR A 46 29.12 25.86 5.53
C THR A 46 28.19 26.25 6.67
N HIS A 47 27.22 27.12 6.40
CA HIS A 47 26.24 27.57 7.37
C HIS A 47 24.81 27.44 6.84
N VAL A 48 23.87 27.11 7.72
CA VAL A 48 22.45 26.91 7.35
C VAL A 48 21.80 28.14 6.72
N HIS A 49 22.25 29.35 7.09
CA HIS A 49 21.71 30.60 6.56
C HIS A 49 22.20 30.93 5.14
N GLU A 50 23.20 30.20 4.62
CA GLU A 50 23.70 30.37 3.25
C GLU A 50 22.83 29.62 2.23
N VAL A 51 21.93 28.74 2.70
CA VAL A 51 21.03 27.98 1.83
C VAL A 51 20.07 28.95 1.13
N PRO A 52 20.11 29.07 -0.20
CA PRO A 52 19.29 30.03 -0.93
C PRO A 52 17.82 29.59 -0.92
N ILE A 53 16.95 30.47 -0.42
CA ILE A 53 15.50 30.27 -0.51
C ILE A 53 15.02 30.83 -1.85
N THR A 54 14.89 29.96 -2.84
CA THR A 54 14.45 30.33 -4.20
C THR A 54 12.93 30.52 -4.28
N GLU A 55 12.48 31.28 -5.27
CA GLU A 55 11.04 31.46 -5.54
C GLU A 55 10.34 30.13 -5.87
N ASP A 56 11.04 29.23 -6.55
CA ASP A 56 10.52 27.90 -6.87
C ASP A 56 10.31 27.04 -5.63
N LEU A 57 11.18 27.17 -4.61
CA LEU A 57 11.00 26.50 -3.33
C LEU A 57 9.72 27.01 -2.65
N TRP A 58 9.48 28.32 -2.65
CA TRP A 58 8.24 28.91 -2.14
C TRP A 58 6.99 28.37 -2.84
N LYS A 59 6.99 28.35 -4.17
CA LYS A 59 5.87 27.80 -4.96
C LYS A 59 5.67 26.31 -4.69
N SER A 60 6.75 25.55 -4.54
CA SER A 60 6.69 24.13 -4.23
C SER A 60 6.07 23.89 -2.84
N VAL A 61 6.49 24.65 -1.83
CA VAL A 61 5.93 24.57 -0.47
C VAL A 61 4.46 24.99 -0.47
N ALA A 62 4.10 26.08 -1.15
CA ALA A 62 2.72 26.54 -1.24
C ALA A 62 1.78 25.49 -1.88
N SER A 63 2.27 24.73 -2.87
CA SER A 63 1.53 23.66 -3.54
C SER A 63 1.67 22.27 -2.90
N SER A 64 2.47 22.13 -1.84
CA SER A 64 2.71 20.83 -1.19
C SER A 64 1.42 20.21 -0.65
N ARG A 65 0.60 21.03 0.01
CA ARG A 65 -0.66 20.60 0.60
C ARG A 65 -1.63 20.04 -0.44
N THR A 66 -1.77 20.73 -1.57
CA THR A 66 -2.68 20.30 -2.64
C THR A 66 -2.19 19.00 -3.28
N LYS A 67 -0.89 18.87 -3.53
CA LYS A 67 -0.29 17.64 -4.05
C LYS A 67 -0.48 16.45 -3.10
N ASP A 68 -0.35 16.68 -1.80
CA ASP A 68 -0.59 15.64 -0.79
C ASP A 68 -2.05 15.18 -0.78
N GLU A 69 -2.99 16.13 -0.89
CA GLU A 69 -4.42 15.81 -0.97
C GLU A 69 -4.77 15.02 -2.25
N GLU A 70 -4.23 15.45 -3.40
CA GLU A 70 -4.37 14.73 -4.67
C GLU A 70 -3.83 13.30 -4.58
N TYR A 71 -2.63 13.13 -4.02
CA TYR A 71 -2.00 11.82 -3.82
C TYR A 71 -2.83 10.89 -2.92
N LEU A 72 -3.37 11.42 -1.82
CA LEU A 72 -4.22 10.65 -0.92
C LEU A 72 -5.53 10.22 -1.60
N GLU A 73 -6.11 11.10 -2.40
CA GLU A 73 -7.35 10.80 -3.13
C GLU A 73 -7.13 9.76 -4.23
N GLU A 74 -6.02 9.84 -4.97
CA GLU A 74 -5.64 8.82 -5.95
C GLU A 74 -5.44 7.45 -5.29
N ASN A 75 -4.73 7.38 -4.16
CA ASN A 75 -4.55 6.14 -3.42
C ASN A 75 -5.88 5.54 -2.98
N ARG A 76 -6.83 6.36 -2.51
CA ARG A 76 -8.17 5.90 -2.15
C ARG A 76 -8.90 5.32 -3.35
N LYS A 77 -8.89 6.00 -4.49
CA LYS A 77 -9.50 5.53 -5.73
C LYS A 77 -8.90 4.21 -6.21
N GLN A 78 -7.57 4.10 -6.18
CA GLN A 78 -6.87 2.85 -6.53
C GLN A 78 -7.27 1.71 -5.60
N GLN A 79 -7.32 1.94 -4.28
CA GLN A 79 -7.74 0.93 -3.32
C GLN A 79 -9.19 0.47 -3.54
N MET A 80 -10.09 1.41 -3.84
CA MET A 80 -11.48 1.08 -4.18
C MET A 80 -11.57 0.26 -5.46
N ALA A 81 -10.82 0.63 -6.51
CA ALA A 81 -10.77 -0.09 -7.78
C ALA A 81 -10.23 -1.52 -7.61
N ILE A 82 -9.13 -1.68 -6.87
CA ILE A 82 -8.55 -3.00 -6.56
C ILE A 82 -9.55 -3.84 -5.79
N SER A 83 -10.19 -3.29 -4.75
CA SER A 83 -11.18 -4.04 -3.95
C SER A 83 -12.38 -4.50 -4.80
N SER A 84 -12.85 -3.66 -5.70
CA SER A 84 -13.96 -3.96 -6.61
C SER A 84 -13.57 -5.03 -7.63
N GLN A 85 -12.35 -4.93 -8.19
CA GLN A 85 -11.81 -5.93 -9.09
C GLN A 85 -11.61 -7.29 -8.39
N MET A 86 -11.10 -7.30 -7.16
CA MET A 86 -10.95 -8.53 -6.37
C MET A 86 -12.30 -9.20 -6.11
N LYS A 87 -13.32 -8.43 -5.70
CA LYS A 87 -14.70 -8.95 -5.55
C LYS A 87 -15.21 -9.56 -6.85
N ARG A 88 -15.04 -8.86 -7.98
CA ARG A 88 -15.47 -9.36 -9.30
C ARG A 88 -14.75 -10.65 -9.69
N LYS A 89 -13.42 -10.73 -9.49
CA LYS A 89 -12.63 -11.94 -9.75
C LYS A 89 -13.14 -13.12 -8.92
N HIS A 90 -13.33 -12.92 -7.62
CA HIS A 90 -13.86 -13.95 -6.72
C HIS A 90 -15.21 -14.50 -7.20
N PHE A 91 -16.16 -13.63 -7.54
CA PHE A 91 -17.46 -14.06 -8.07
C PHE A 91 -17.33 -14.81 -9.41
N CYS A 92 -16.43 -14.38 -10.30
CA CYS A 92 -16.18 -15.09 -11.56
C CYS A 92 -15.61 -16.50 -11.33
N ASP A 93 -14.65 -16.64 -10.41
CA ASP A 93 -14.04 -17.92 -10.07
C ASP A 93 -15.08 -18.88 -9.46
N GLU A 94 -15.94 -18.39 -8.58
CA GLU A 94 -17.03 -19.17 -7.98
C GLU A 94 -18.03 -19.66 -9.05
N LEU A 95 -18.41 -18.80 -10.00
CA LEU A 95 -19.27 -19.17 -11.12
C LEU A 95 -18.64 -20.23 -12.03
N GLU A 96 -17.32 -20.20 -12.23
CA GLU A 96 -16.63 -21.23 -13.00
C GLU A 96 -16.67 -22.59 -12.30
N VAL A 97 -16.43 -22.62 -10.99
CA VAL A 97 -16.49 -23.87 -10.20
C VAL A 97 -17.87 -24.50 -10.29
N LEU A 98 -18.93 -23.70 -10.11
CA LEU A 98 -20.31 -24.17 -10.21
C LEU A 98 -20.62 -24.73 -11.60
N LYS A 99 -20.23 -24.01 -12.67
CA LYS A 99 -20.40 -24.49 -14.06
C LYS A 99 -19.66 -25.80 -14.34
N ARG A 100 -18.44 -25.99 -13.78
CA ARG A 100 -17.71 -27.26 -13.89
C ARG A 100 -18.44 -28.38 -13.16
N GLY A 101 -18.97 -28.11 -11.97
CA GLY A 101 -19.81 -29.03 -11.21
C GLY A 101 -21.03 -29.50 -12.02
N GLU A 102 -21.80 -28.58 -12.60
CA GLU A 102 -22.96 -28.92 -13.43
C GLU A 102 -22.60 -29.81 -14.62
N LYS A 103 -21.50 -29.51 -15.32
CA LYS A 103 -21.02 -30.33 -16.45
C LYS A 103 -20.67 -31.75 -16.00
N MET A 104 -20.02 -31.90 -14.84
CA MET A 104 -19.69 -33.20 -14.26
C MET A 104 -20.94 -33.99 -13.88
N PHE A 105 -21.90 -33.36 -13.20
CA PHE A 105 -23.17 -34.00 -12.85
C PHE A 105 -23.95 -34.47 -14.08
N ARG A 106 -23.98 -33.67 -15.16
CA ARG A 106 -24.61 -34.06 -16.43
C ARG A 106 -23.93 -35.29 -17.04
N ARG A 107 -22.59 -35.35 -17.05
CA ARG A 107 -21.82 -36.52 -17.53
C ARG A 107 -22.12 -37.79 -16.73
N ILE A 108 -22.17 -37.69 -15.40
CA ILE A 108 -22.45 -38.83 -14.51
C ILE A 108 -23.89 -39.34 -14.71
N LYS A 109 -24.87 -38.45 -14.89
CA LYS A 109 -26.26 -38.85 -15.19
C LYS A 109 -26.35 -39.62 -16.52
N ILE A 110 -25.65 -39.15 -17.55
CA ILE A 110 -25.65 -39.81 -18.87
C ILE A 110 -24.99 -41.20 -18.77
N SER A 111 -23.85 -41.34 -18.10
CA SER A 111 -23.18 -42.65 -17.97
C SER A 111 -24.01 -43.65 -17.15
N ARG A 112 -24.70 -43.20 -16.11
CA ARG A 112 -25.60 -44.05 -15.31
C ARG A 112 -26.83 -44.51 -16.08
N ASN A 113 -27.38 -43.67 -16.96
CA ASN A 113 -28.50 -44.05 -17.82
C ASN A 113 -28.07 -45.01 -18.95
N PHE A 114 -26.79 -45.04 -19.32
CA PHE A 114 -26.25 -45.97 -20.32
C PHE A 114 -25.89 -47.35 -19.76
N CYS A 115 -25.71 -47.47 -18.43
CA CYS A 115 -25.41 -48.73 -17.74
C CYS A 115 -26.66 -49.47 -17.20
N ARG A 116 -27.87 -49.04 -17.56
CA ARG A 116 -29.14 -49.74 -17.31
C ARG A 116 -29.71 -50.22 -18.62
#